data_AF-A0A8H5ZXH0-F1
#
_entry.id   AF-A0A8H5ZXH0-F1
#
_cell.length_a   1.000
_cell.length_b   1.000
_cell.length_c   1.000
_cell.angle_alpha   90.00
_cell.angle_beta   90.00
_cell.angle_gamma   90.00
#
_symmetry.space_group_name_H-M   'P 1'
#
loop_
_entity.id
_entity.type
_entity.pdbx_description
1 polymer ?
#
loop_
_entity_poly.entity_id
_entity_poly.type
_entity_poly.pdbx_seq_one_letter_code
_entity_poly.pdbx_strand_id
1 'polypeptide(L)'
;MRQDKVGLNGWTSMPANAGAIFGDRPFIKAPDALSIDNPVVAKTLENTKSVLPTETLNHSMRVYYYGMAITKQQFPKQAATLNCSTWALTCLLHDPGSAKEDLTATRMFNIYGGIKALHILKEFGASSDQAEAASEAIIRHEDNGC
;
A
#
# COMPACT_ATOMS: atom_id res chain seq x y z
N MET A 1 26.37 -6.08 -0.26
CA MET A 1 25.18 -6.95 -0.47
C MET A 1 24.06 -6.08 -1.01
N ARG A 2 23.63 -6.24 -2.27
CA ARG A 2 22.35 -5.67 -2.72
C ARG A 2 21.27 -6.50 -2.02
N GLN A 3 20.58 -5.91 -1.05
CA GLN A 3 19.35 -6.51 -0.54
C GLN A 3 18.41 -6.75 -1.74
N ASP A 4 17.76 -7.90 -1.78
CA ASP A 4 16.86 -8.29 -2.87
C ASP A 4 15.62 -7.40 -2.87
N LYS A 5 15.69 -6.30 -3.64
CA LYS A 5 14.63 -5.28 -3.73
C LYS A 5 13.33 -5.85 -4.28
N VAL A 6 13.39 -6.95 -5.02
CA VAL A 6 12.23 -7.57 -5.68
C VAL A 6 11.23 -8.03 -4.62
N GLY A 7 11.65 -8.89 -3.68
CA GLY A 7 10.78 -9.34 -2.59
C GLY A 7 10.46 -8.25 -1.57
N LEU A 8 11.40 -7.33 -1.30
CA LEU A 8 11.23 -6.25 -0.32
C LEU A 8 10.13 -5.27 -0.71
N ASN A 9 10.02 -4.91 -2.00
CA ASN A 9 9.05 -3.95 -2.48
C ASN A 9 7.83 -4.59 -3.14
N GLY A 10 7.65 -5.90 -3.02
CA GLY A 10 6.45 -6.59 -3.48
C GLY A 10 6.43 -6.90 -4.98
N TRP A 11 7.57 -6.84 -5.67
CA TRP A 11 7.72 -7.23 -7.07
C TRP A 11 7.71 -8.75 -7.28
N THR A 12 6.82 -9.45 -6.59
CA THR A 12 6.57 -10.88 -6.75
C THR A 12 5.18 -11.06 -7.33
N SER A 13 5.06 -11.81 -8.42
CA SER A 13 3.76 -12.02 -9.07
C SER A 13 2.79 -12.81 -8.19
N MET A 14 1.51 -12.42 -8.23
CA MET A 14 0.42 -13.09 -7.53
C MET A 14 -0.88 -12.92 -8.32
N PRO A 15 -1.81 -13.90 -8.32
CA PRO A 15 -3.12 -13.70 -8.95
C PRO A 15 -3.84 -12.49 -8.32
N ALA A 16 -4.39 -11.60 -9.15
CA ALA A 16 -5.21 -10.49 -8.67
C ALA A 16 -6.58 -10.98 -8.16
N ASN A 17 -7.11 -12.04 -8.77
CA ASN A 17 -8.38 -12.65 -8.38
C ASN A 17 -8.20 -13.47 -7.09
N ALA A 18 -8.81 -13.02 -6.00
CA ALA A 18 -8.80 -13.70 -4.71
C ALA A 18 -9.37 -15.14 -4.77
N GLY A 19 -10.34 -15.40 -5.63
CA GLY A 19 -10.90 -16.74 -5.87
C GLY A 19 -9.85 -17.72 -6.43
N ALA A 20 -8.90 -17.23 -7.24
CA ALA A 20 -7.78 -18.04 -7.71
C ALA A 20 -6.74 -18.35 -6.61
N ILE A 21 -6.75 -17.58 -5.51
CA ILE A 21 -5.85 -17.76 -4.37
C ILE A 21 -6.48 -18.71 -3.34
N PHE A 22 -7.73 -18.48 -2.97
CA PHE A 22 -8.39 -19.19 -1.88
C PHE A 22 -9.24 -20.39 -2.31
N GLY A 23 -9.69 -20.43 -3.58
CA GLY A 23 -10.62 -21.44 -4.08
C GLY A 23 -11.93 -21.42 -3.30
N ASP A 24 -12.38 -22.60 -2.87
CA ASP A 24 -13.63 -22.77 -2.10
C ASP A 24 -13.49 -22.47 -0.59
N ARG A 25 -12.31 -22.03 -0.13
CA ARG A 25 -12.06 -21.78 1.30
C ARG A 25 -12.01 -20.29 1.58
N PRO A 26 -12.45 -19.83 2.76
CA PRO A 26 -12.34 -18.42 3.12
C PRO A 26 -10.93 -17.98 3.56
N PHE A 27 -10.02 -18.93 3.85
CA PHE A 27 -8.66 -18.64 4.32
C PHE A 27 -7.66 -19.75 3.96
N ILE A 28 -6.38 -19.38 3.82
CA ILE A 28 -5.24 -20.31 3.69
C ILE A 28 -4.89 -20.89 5.07
N LYS A 29 -4.95 -20.06 6.11
CA LYS A 29 -4.74 -20.44 7.51
C LYS A 29 -5.81 -19.83 8.40
N ALA A 30 -6.22 -20.55 9.45
CA ALA A 30 -7.13 -20.00 10.44
C ALA A 30 -6.54 -18.69 11.04
N PRO A 31 -7.31 -17.60 11.11
CA PRO A 31 -6.83 -16.36 11.71
C PRO A 31 -6.61 -16.47 13.22
N ASP A 32 -5.53 -15.85 13.71
CA ASP A 32 -5.19 -15.74 15.13
C ASP A 32 -5.01 -14.28 15.55
N ALA A 33 -4.94 -13.99 16.85
CA ALA A 33 -4.61 -12.64 17.32
C ALA A 33 -3.18 -12.25 16.92
N LEU A 34 -2.98 -11.02 16.43
CA LEU A 34 -1.66 -10.49 16.05
C LEU A 34 -1.38 -9.13 16.69
N SER A 35 -0.13 -8.95 17.12
CA SER A 35 0.44 -7.62 17.32
C SER A 35 1.01 -7.11 16.00
N ILE A 36 0.64 -5.89 15.62
CA ILE A 36 1.11 -5.25 14.39
C ILE A 36 1.94 -4.03 14.78
N ASP A 37 3.24 -4.11 14.51
CA ASP A 37 4.16 -2.98 14.66
C ASP A 37 3.79 -1.85 13.71
N ASN A 38 4.05 -0.61 14.11
CA ASN A 38 3.80 0.57 13.28
C ASN A 38 5.13 1.05 12.67
N PRO A 39 5.43 0.74 11.39
CA PRO A 39 6.59 1.28 10.70
C PRO A 39 6.39 2.78 10.57
N VAL A 40 7.22 3.54 11.28
CA VAL A 40 7.11 5.00 11.30
C VAL A 40 7.63 5.57 9.99
N VAL A 41 6.73 5.88 9.06
CA VAL A 41 6.98 6.72 7.89
C VAL A 41 6.60 8.17 8.20
N ALA A 42 7.26 8.74 9.22
CA ALA A 42 6.85 9.97 9.90
C ALA A 42 6.52 11.12 8.93
N LYS A 43 7.41 11.38 7.96
CA LYS A 43 7.25 12.49 7.00
C LYS A 43 6.01 12.31 6.12
N THR A 44 5.75 11.10 5.64
CA THR A 44 4.55 10.78 4.84
C THR A 44 3.29 10.83 5.68
N LEU A 45 3.34 10.34 6.93
CA LEU A 45 2.21 10.43 7.85
C LEU A 45 1.86 11.88 8.21
N GLU A 46 2.87 12.72 8.43
CA GLU A 46 2.70 14.14 8.69
C GLU A 46 2.10 14.86 7.47
N ASN A 47 2.65 14.61 6.28
CA ASN A 47 2.13 15.17 5.03
C ASN A 47 0.67 14.76 4.77
N THR A 48 0.33 13.49 4.97
CA THR A 48 -1.04 13.00 4.76
C THR A 48 -2.02 13.57 5.77
N LYS A 49 -1.61 13.71 7.03
CA LYS A 49 -2.40 14.41 8.06
C LYS A 49 -2.71 15.86 7.72
N SER A 50 -1.82 16.55 7.01
CA SER A 50 -2.03 17.96 6.66
C SER A 50 -2.93 18.16 5.44
N VAL A 51 -3.15 17.13 4.61
CA VAL A 51 -3.87 17.26 3.34
C VAL A 51 -5.17 16.46 3.25
N LEU A 52 -5.24 15.30 3.92
CA LEU A 52 -6.39 14.40 3.85
C LEU A 52 -7.46 14.73 4.90
N PRO A 53 -8.75 14.55 4.57
CA PRO A 53 -9.80 14.45 5.58
C PRO A 53 -9.49 13.35 6.61
N THR A 54 -9.96 13.54 7.85
CA THR A 54 -9.70 12.59 8.95
C THR A 54 -10.27 11.20 8.64
N GLU A 55 -11.41 11.14 7.97
CA GLU A 55 -12.04 9.88 7.57
C GLU A 55 -11.18 9.10 6.57
N THR A 56 -10.59 9.77 5.57
CA THR A 56 -9.68 9.15 4.60
C THR A 56 -8.40 8.68 5.30
N LEU A 57 -7.79 9.52 6.13
CA LEU A 57 -6.60 9.11 6.87
C LEU A 57 -6.88 7.87 7.73
N ASN A 58 -8.01 7.85 8.44
CA ASN A 58 -8.43 6.70 9.23
C ASN A 58 -8.71 5.46 8.34
N HIS A 59 -9.24 5.65 7.14
CA HIS A 59 -9.38 4.59 6.15
C HIS A 59 -8.01 4.01 5.75
N SER A 60 -7.06 4.85 5.35
CA SER A 60 -5.68 4.46 5.04
C SER A 60 -5.03 3.68 6.18
N MET A 61 -5.22 4.10 7.43
CA MET A 61 -4.70 3.38 8.59
C MET A 61 -5.36 2.00 8.76
N ARG A 62 -6.68 1.87 8.55
CA ARG A 62 -7.34 0.56 8.58
C ARG A 62 -6.84 -0.35 7.47
N VAL A 63 -6.67 0.16 6.25
CA VAL A 63 -6.10 -0.59 5.11
C VAL A 63 -4.70 -1.11 5.45
N TYR A 64 -3.86 -0.26 6.07
CA TYR A 64 -2.54 -0.68 6.55
C TYR A 64 -2.63 -1.88 7.50
N TYR A 65 -3.43 -1.78 8.57
CA TYR A 65 -3.57 -2.84 9.57
C TYR A 65 -4.17 -4.13 9.00
N TYR A 66 -5.23 -4.02 8.20
CA TYR A 66 -5.86 -5.18 7.56
C TYR A 66 -4.89 -5.87 6.61
N GLY A 67 -4.19 -5.12 5.75
CA GLY A 67 -3.20 -5.67 4.83
C GLY A 67 -2.06 -6.37 5.57
N MET A 68 -1.55 -5.80 6.66
CA MET A 68 -0.51 -6.45 7.48
C MET A 68 -1.01 -7.72 8.16
N ALA A 69 -2.22 -7.72 8.72
CA ALA A 69 -2.82 -8.90 9.33
C ALA A 69 -3.00 -10.02 8.29
N ILE A 70 -3.62 -9.70 7.15
CA ILE A 70 -3.85 -10.65 6.05
C ILE A 70 -2.52 -11.19 5.53
N THR A 71 -1.53 -10.33 5.29
CA THR A 71 -0.22 -10.73 4.77
C THR A 71 0.49 -11.67 5.74
N LYS A 72 0.56 -11.33 7.04
CA LYS A 72 1.24 -12.16 8.04
C LYS A 72 0.58 -13.53 8.23
N GLN A 73 -0.76 -13.60 8.21
CA GLN A 73 -1.47 -14.85 8.48
C GLN A 73 -1.67 -15.71 7.23
N GLN A 74 -2.06 -15.11 6.12
CA GLN A 74 -2.45 -15.82 4.91
C GLN A 74 -1.28 -16.00 3.95
N PHE A 75 -0.29 -15.09 3.97
CA PHE A 75 0.83 -15.04 3.01
C PHE A 75 2.20 -14.99 3.70
N PRO A 76 2.55 -15.98 4.54
CA PRO A 76 3.76 -15.94 5.37
C PRO A 76 5.08 -15.85 4.57
N LYS A 77 5.11 -16.34 3.33
CA LYS A 77 6.30 -16.25 2.46
C LYS A 77 6.53 -14.79 2.05
N GLN A 78 5.48 -14.10 1.63
CA GLN A 78 5.51 -12.69 1.29
C GLN A 78 5.75 -11.84 2.54
N ALA A 79 5.14 -12.18 3.68
CA ALA A 79 5.35 -11.49 4.95
C ALA A 79 6.82 -11.53 5.43
N ALA A 80 7.55 -12.61 5.10
CA ALA A 80 8.96 -12.74 5.46
C ALA A 80 9.89 -11.81 4.66
N THR A 81 9.44 -11.31 3.51
CA THR A 81 10.25 -10.46 2.63
C THR A 81 9.74 -9.03 2.54
N LEU A 82 8.42 -8.81 2.56
CA LEU A 82 7.83 -7.50 2.30
C LEU A 82 8.26 -6.47 3.36
N ASN A 83 8.78 -5.34 2.88
CA ASN A 83 9.10 -4.21 3.74
C ASN A 83 7.80 -3.52 4.19
N CYS A 84 7.54 -3.55 5.50
CA CYS A 84 6.37 -2.92 6.11
C CYS A 84 6.28 -1.42 5.79
N SER A 85 7.41 -0.73 5.63
CA SER A 85 7.43 0.68 5.25
C SER A 85 6.91 0.89 3.82
N THR A 86 7.22 0.01 2.88
CA THR A 86 6.69 0.10 1.50
C THR A 86 5.17 0.00 1.51
N TRP A 87 4.62 -0.97 2.24
CA TRP A 87 3.17 -1.10 2.44
C TRP A 87 2.54 0.13 3.11
N ALA A 88 3.17 0.65 4.18
CA ALA A 88 2.67 1.84 4.88
C ALA A 88 2.63 3.08 3.97
N LEU A 89 3.67 3.30 3.16
CA LEU A 89 3.71 4.40 2.19
C LEU A 89 2.58 4.27 1.16
N THR A 90 2.36 3.06 0.62
CA THR A 90 1.24 2.78 -0.30
C THR A 90 -0.10 3.11 0.34
N CYS A 91 -0.39 2.59 1.54
CA CYS A 91 -1.67 2.82 2.21
C CYS A 91 -1.92 4.29 2.52
N LEU A 92 -0.90 5.03 2.95
CA LEU A 92 -1.04 6.46 3.27
C LEU A 92 -1.33 7.31 2.03
N LEU A 93 -0.87 6.88 0.85
CA LEU A 93 -0.93 7.67 -0.37
C LEU A 93 -1.90 7.15 -1.43
N HIS A 94 -2.67 6.08 -1.17
CA HIS A 94 -3.54 5.48 -2.21
C HIS A 94 -4.79 6.30 -2.55
N ASP A 95 -5.30 7.10 -1.61
CA ASP A 95 -6.49 7.95 -1.77
C ASP A 95 -6.20 9.47 -1.79
N PRO A 96 -5.19 9.96 -2.52
CA PRO A 96 -4.79 11.37 -2.44
C PRO A 96 -5.85 12.28 -3.05
N GLY A 97 -6.62 11.80 -4.03
CA GLY A 97 -7.67 12.56 -4.69
C GLY A 97 -8.86 12.92 -3.79
N SER A 98 -8.91 12.46 -2.54
CA SER A 98 -9.85 12.96 -1.53
C SER A 98 -9.42 14.28 -0.90
N ALA A 99 -8.17 14.73 -1.12
CA ALA A 99 -7.73 16.07 -0.77
C ALA A 99 -8.44 17.10 -1.66
N LYS A 100 -8.90 18.20 -1.05
CA LYS A 100 -9.67 19.25 -1.75
C LYS A 100 -8.93 19.83 -2.96
N GLU A 101 -7.61 19.93 -2.88
CA GLU A 101 -6.74 20.45 -3.94
C GLU A 101 -6.68 19.49 -5.14
N ASP A 102 -6.73 18.18 -4.91
CA ASP A 102 -6.58 17.17 -5.94
C ASP A 102 -7.87 16.89 -6.71
N LEU A 103 -9.04 17.08 -6.09
CA LEU A 103 -10.36 16.94 -6.72
C LEU A 103 -10.54 17.83 -7.96
N THR A 104 -9.86 18.98 -8.00
CA THR A 104 -9.94 19.92 -9.13
C THR A 104 -8.68 19.94 -9.99
N ALA A 105 -7.59 19.32 -9.55
CA ALA A 105 -6.30 19.36 -10.24
C ALA A 105 -6.27 18.48 -11.50
N THR A 106 -7.09 17.43 -11.56
CA THR A 106 -7.06 16.44 -12.64
C THR A 106 -8.40 15.74 -12.83
N ARG A 107 -8.55 15.01 -13.94
CA ARG A 107 -9.66 14.07 -14.20
C ARG A 107 -9.26 12.60 -14.03
N MET A 108 -8.04 12.32 -13.58
CA MET A 108 -7.45 10.98 -13.58
C MET A 108 -7.16 10.49 -12.15
N PHE A 109 -8.17 10.14 -11.35
CA PHE A 109 -8.01 9.89 -9.89
C PHE A 109 -6.86 8.92 -9.51
N ASN A 110 -6.98 7.61 -9.81
CA ASN A 110 -5.97 6.59 -9.41
C ASN A 110 -4.61 6.81 -10.10
N ILE A 111 -4.63 7.10 -11.40
CA ILE A 111 -3.41 7.28 -12.20
C ILE A 111 -2.64 8.50 -11.70
N TYR A 112 -3.32 9.62 -11.47
CA TYR A 112 -2.70 10.82 -10.93
C TYR A 112 -2.22 10.60 -9.49
N GLY A 113 -2.99 9.88 -8.67
CA GLY A 113 -2.60 9.53 -7.31
C GLY A 113 -1.28 8.77 -7.26
N GLY A 114 -1.11 7.75 -8.10
CA GLY A 114 0.15 7.02 -8.20
C GLY A 114 1.31 7.88 -8.71
N ILE A 115 1.08 8.70 -9.75
CA ILE A 115 2.09 9.64 -10.25
C ILE A 115 2.51 10.61 -9.14
N LYS A 116 1.56 11.18 -8.39
CA LYS A 116 1.84 12.10 -7.28
C LYS A 116 2.63 11.41 -6.17
N ALA A 117 2.24 10.19 -5.80
CA ALA A 117 2.96 9.38 -4.82
C ALA A 117 4.41 9.12 -5.26
N LEU A 118 4.65 8.79 -6.52
CA LEU A 118 6.01 8.60 -7.06
C LEU A 118 6.91 9.82 -6.82
N HIS A 119 6.40 11.04 -7.05
CA HIS A 119 7.15 12.28 -6.87
C HIS A 119 7.38 12.58 -5.38
N ILE A 120 6.31 12.54 -4.58
CA ILE A 120 6.38 12.80 -3.12
C ILE A 120 7.37 11.85 -2.45
N LEU A 121 7.32 10.57 -2.77
CA LEU A 121 8.19 9.57 -2.15
C LEU A 121 9.66 9.77 -2.54
N LYS A 122 9.95 10.13 -3.79
CA LYS A 122 11.32 10.49 -4.22
C LYS A 122 11.81 11.74 -3.49
N GLU A 123 10.97 12.76 -3.34
CA GLU A 123 11.29 13.97 -2.55
C GLU A 123 11.53 13.65 -1.07
N PHE A 124 10.81 12.67 -0.52
CA PHE A 124 10.96 12.24 0.86
C PHE A 124 12.15 11.28 1.08
N GLY A 125 12.91 10.98 0.02
CA GLY A 125 14.13 10.17 0.09
C GLY A 125 13.90 8.67 -0.02
N ALA A 126 12.71 8.22 -0.43
CA ALA A 126 12.49 6.83 -0.78
C ALA A 126 13.36 6.45 -1.99
N SER A 127 13.85 5.21 -2.01
CA SER A 127 14.56 4.72 -3.19
C SER A 127 13.61 4.67 -4.40
N SER A 128 14.13 4.84 -5.63
CA SER A 128 13.30 4.79 -6.84
C SER A 128 12.43 3.53 -6.91
N ASP A 129 13.00 2.38 -6.58
CA ASP A 129 12.32 1.08 -6.58
C ASP A 129 11.13 1.02 -5.61
N GLN A 130 11.27 1.61 -4.43
CA GLN A 130 10.19 1.69 -3.43
C GLN A 130 9.09 2.66 -3.86
N ALA A 131 9.48 3.81 -4.42
CA ALA A 131 8.54 4.80 -4.91
C ALA A 131 7.76 4.28 -6.14
N GLU A 132 8.42 3.54 -7.01
CA GLU A 132 7.82 2.86 -8.18
C GLU A 132 6.86 1.76 -7.73
N ALA A 133 7.23 0.96 -6.73
CA ALA A 133 6.35 -0.09 -6.19
C ALA A 133 5.07 0.49 -5.56
N ALA A 134 5.21 1.55 -4.76
CA ALA A 134 4.06 2.23 -4.19
C ALA A 134 3.18 2.87 -5.28
N SER A 135 3.79 3.53 -6.27
CA SER A 135 3.08 4.12 -7.41
C SER A 135 2.29 3.06 -8.18
N GLU A 136 2.90 1.94 -8.57
CA GLU A 136 2.24 0.86 -9.31
C GLU A 136 1.05 0.30 -8.52
N ALA A 137 1.24 0.01 -7.23
CA ALA A 137 0.17 -0.49 -6.37
C ALA A 137 -0.99 0.51 -6.25
N ILE A 138 -0.71 1.81 -6.13
CA ILE A 138 -1.73 2.86 -6.07
C ILE A 138 -2.46 2.98 -7.41
N ILE A 139 -1.79 2.89 -8.55
CA ILE A 139 -2.46 2.99 -9.86
C ILE A 139 -3.51 1.89 -10.03
N ARG A 140 -3.22 0.70 -9.52
CA ARG A 140 -4.00 -0.52 -9.77
C ARG A 140 -4.94 -0.92 -8.63
N HIS A 141 -5.06 -0.13 -7.56
CA HIS A 141 -5.79 -0.56 -6.36
C HIS A 141 -7.31 -0.69 -6.56
N GLU A 142 -7.85 -0.11 -7.64
CA GLU A 142 -9.24 -0.32 -8.07
C GLU A 142 -9.37 -1.18 -9.34
N ASP A 143 -8.29 -1.84 -9.78
CA ASP A 143 -8.32 -2.82 -10.87
C ASP A 143 -8.99 -4.13 -10.40
N ASN A 144 -10.25 -4.04 -9.98
CA ASN A 144 -11.04 -5.12 -9.41
C ASN A 144 -11.74 -5.99 -10.50
N GLY A 145 -11.34 -5.84 -11.76
CA GLY A 145 -11.92 -6.53 -12.91
C GLY A 145 -11.67 -8.05 -12.89
N CYS A 146 -12.79 -8.78 -12.93
CA CYS A 146 -12.99 -10.23 -12.76
C CYS A 146 -11.99 -11.16 -13.48
#